data_AF-A0A957AEG8-F1
#
_entry.id   AF-A0A957AEG8-F1
#
_cell.length_a   1.000
_cell.length_b   1.000
_cell.length_c   1.000
_cell.angle_alpha   90.00
_cell.angle_beta   90.00
_cell.angle_gamma   90.00
#
_symmetry.space_group_name_H-M   'P 1'
#
loop_
_entity.id
_entity.type
_entity.pdbx_description
1 polymer ?
#
loop_
_entity_poly.entity_id
_entity_poly.type
_entity_poly.pdbx_seq_one_letter_code
_entity_poly.pdbx_strand_id
1 'polypeptide(L)'
;MQRTRGRPLVKGVIPPSHALVFGIALGAGAFIFLWAFTTLMAAVLALAALLFYVFIYTIWLKRRTPQNIVIGGAAGAFPPAVGWAAVTGDISIASVV
;
A
#
# COMPACT_ATOMS: atom_id res chain seq x y z
N MET A 1 -10.96 -22.09 -6.36
CA MET A 1 -11.34 -21.30 -5.15
C MET A 1 -12.78 -20.83 -5.27
N GLN A 2 -13.70 -21.35 -4.46
CA GLN A 2 -15.11 -20.91 -4.50
C GLN A 2 -15.25 -19.42 -4.11
N ARG A 3 -14.59 -18.98 -3.04
CA ARG A 3 -14.69 -17.61 -2.51
C ARG A 3 -14.27 -16.49 -3.49
N THR A 4 -13.32 -16.73 -4.38
CA THR A 4 -12.75 -15.68 -5.26
C THR A 4 -13.18 -15.78 -6.72
N ARG A 5 -14.05 -16.76 -7.05
CA ARG A 5 -14.53 -17.01 -8.42
C ARG A 5 -15.34 -15.86 -9.00
N GLY A 6 -15.93 -15.03 -8.15
CA GLY A 6 -16.75 -13.88 -8.53
C GLY A 6 -15.97 -12.66 -9.03
N ARG A 7 -14.65 -12.60 -8.80
CA ARG A 7 -13.86 -11.38 -9.00
C ARG A 7 -13.74 -11.02 -10.50
N PRO A 8 -13.91 -9.73 -10.89
CA PRO A 8 -13.84 -9.30 -12.29
C PRO A 8 -12.57 -9.73 -13.03
N LEU A 9 -11.42 -9.65 -12.34
CA LEU A 9 -10.12 -10.13 -12.86
C LEU A 9 -10.08 -11.64 -13.13
N VAL A 10 -10.74 -12.43 -12.29
CA VAL A 10 -10.79 -13.90 -12.43
C VAL A 10 -11.78 -14.31 -13.53
N LYS A 11 -12.84 -13.52 -13.72
CA LYS A 11 -13.83 -13.73 -14.79
C LYS A 11 -13.38 -13.19 -16.16
N GLY A 12 -12.23 -12.52 -16.25
CA GLY A 12 -11.75 -11.92 -17.50
C GLY A 12 -12.52 -10.68 -17.95
N VAL A 13 -13.41 -10.13 -17.09
CA VAL A 13 -14.17 -8.90 -17.39
C VAL A 13 -13.24 -7.70 -17.50
N ILE A 14 -12.12 -7.73 -16.76
CA ILE A 14 -11.08 -6.70 -16.81
C ILE A 14 -9.76 -7.40 -17.15
N PRO A 15 -9.06 -7.00 -18.22
CA PRO A 15 -7.74 -7.54 -18.54
C PRO A 15 -6.72 -7.15 -17.45
N PRO A 16 -5.79 -8.04 -17.06
CA PRO A 16 -4.81 -7.77 -16.01
C PRO A 16 -3.95 -6.52 -16.25
N SER A 17 -3.66 -6.21 -17.51
CA SER A 17 -2.92 -5.01 -17.90
C SER A 17 -3.64 -3.73 -17.47
N HIS A 18 -4.96 -3.65 -17.65
CA HIS A 18 -5.74 -2.47 -17.26
C HIS A 18 -5.77 -2.30 -15.75
N ALA A 19 -5.91 -3.40 -15.00
CA ALA A 19 -5.86 -3.35 -13.54
C ALA A 19 -4.48 -2.92 -13.02
N LEU A 20 -3.39 -3.34 -13.68
CA LEU A 20 -2.04 -2.91 -13.35
C LEU A 20 -1.84 -1.42 -13.61
N VAL A 21 -2.21 -0.95 -14.80
CA VAL A 21 -2.12 0.48 -15.16
C VAL A 21 -2.96 1.33 -14.21
N PHE A 22 -4.18 0.89 -13.89
CA PHE A 22 -5.05 1.56 -12.94
C PHE A 22 -4.41 1.65 -11.54
N GLY A 23 -3.81 0.55 -11.05
CA GLY A 23 -3.12 0.54 -9.76
C GLY A 23 -1.92 1.48 -9.73
N ILE A 24 -1.11 1.50 -10.79
CA ILE A 24 0.05 2.40 -10.91
C ILE A 24 -0.42 3.87 -10.97
N ALA A 25 -1.45 4.17 -11.77
CA ALA A 25 -2.00 5.51 -11.91
C ALA A 25 -2.57 6.03 -10.58
N LEU A 26 -3.32 5.19 -9.85
CA LEU A 26 -3.80 5.54 -8.51
C LEU A 26 -2.66 5.74 -7.51
N GLY A 27 -1.64 4.88 -7.52
CA GLY A 27 -0.48 5.02 -6.63
C GLY A 27 0.30 6.31 -6.90
N ALA A 28 0.57 6.62 -8.17
CA ALA A 28 1.24 7.85 -8.56
C ALA A 28 0.39 9.09 -8.23
N GLY A 29 -0.92 9.03 -8.51
CA GLY A 29 -1.87 10.10 -8.18
C GLY A 29 -1.94 10.36 -6.67
N ALA A 30 -1.99 9.30 -5.85
CA ALA A 30 -1.97 9.41 -4.39
C ALA A 30 -0.66 10.04 -3.88
N PHE A 31 0.49 9.64 -4.44
CA PHE A 31 1.79 10.24 -4.08
C PHE A 31 1.83 11.73 -4.40
N ILE A 32 1.44 12.12 -5.63
CA ILE A 32 1.40 13.52 -6.06
C ILE A 32 0.45 14.32 -5.17
N PHE A 33 -0.72 13.75 -4.86
CA PHE A 33 -1.71 14.39 -3.99
C PHE A 33 -1.15 14.63 -2.57
N LEU A 34 -0.58 13.61 -1.93
CA LEU A 34 0.06 13.76 -0.62
C LEU A 34 1.18 14.79 -0.66
N TRP A 35 2.06 14.74 -1.66
CA TRP A 35 3.17 15.68 -1.74
C TRP A 35 2.70 17.13 -1.95
N ALA A 36 1.67 17.35 -2.77
CA ALA A 36 1.15 18.68 -3.08
C ALA A 36 0.35 19.30 -1.93
N PHE A 37 -0.36 18.49 -1.14
CA PHE A 37 -1.30 18.98 -0.13
C PHE A 37 -0.85 18.78 1.32
N THR A 38 0.17 17.95 1.57
CA THR A 38 0.68 17.72 2.93
C THR A 38 2.19 17.93 2.97
N THR A 39 2.97 16.86 2.91
CA THR A 39 4.43 16.88 3.04
C THR A 39 5.06 15.80 2.17
N LEU A 40 6.29 16.05 1.73
CA LEU A 40 7.07 15.04 1.00
C LEU A 40 7.30 13.79 1.86
N MET A 41 7.50 13.96 3.17
CA MET A 41 7.71 12.85 4.10
C MET A 41 6.51 11.90 4.12
N ALA A 42 5.28 12.44 4.23
CA ALA A 42 4.06 11.63 4.19
C ALA A 42 3.90 10.88 2.87
N ALA A 43 4.19 11.54 1.74
CA ALA A 43 4.11 10.93 0.42
C ALA A 43 5.10 9.77 0.26
N VAL A 44 6.36 9.96 0.67
CA VAL A 44 7.41 8.92 0.61
C VAL A 44 7.07 7.75 1.54
N LEU A 45 6.59 8.03 2.75
CA LEU A 45 6.23 6.99 3.71
C LEU A 45 5.04 6.15 3.22
N ALA A 46 4.01 6.81 2.66
CA ALA A 46 2.88 6.11 2.06
C ALA A 46 3.30 5.24 0.86
N LEU A 47 4.22 5.75 0.02
CA LEU A 47 4.76 4.99 -1.11
C LEU A 47 5.57 3.79 -0.62
N ALA A 48 6.42 3.96 0.40
CA ALA A 48 7.19 2.86 0.99
C ALA A 48 6.27 1.77 1.55
N ALA A 49 5.20 2.14 2.28
CA ALA A 49 4.20 1.20 2.78
C ALA A 49 3.48 0.46 1.64
N LEU A 50 3.12 1.15 0.56
CA LEU A 50 2.50 0.55 -0.63
C LEU A 50 3.44 -0.47 -1.29
N LEU A 51 4.71 -0.11 -1.52
CA LEU A 51 5.71 -1.00 -2.13
C LEU A 51 6.00 -2.21 -1.24
N PHE A 52 6.10 -2.01 0.07
CA PHE A 52 6.23 -3.11 1.04
C PHE A 52 5.04 -4.07 0.94
N TYR A 53 3.82 -3.55 0.88
CA TYR A 53 2.61 -4.36 0.75
C TYR A 53 2.58 -5.19 -0.56
N VAL A 54 3.03 -4.61 -1.67
CA VAL A 54 3.05 -5.30 -2.98
C VAL A 54 4.19 -6.33 -3.04
N PHE A 55 5.43 -5.93 -2.80
CA PHE A 55 6.60 -6.78 -3.03
C PHE A 55 6.81 -7.78 -1.89
N ILE A 56 6.84 -7.29 -0.64
CA ILE A 56 7.16 -8.12 0.51
C ILE A 56 5.95 -8.98 0.88
N TYR A 57 4.80 -8.37 1.13
CA TYR A 57 3.62 -9.15 1.51
C TYR A 57 3.02 -9.93 0.33
N THR A 58 2.61 -9.26 -0.75
CA THR A 58 1.75 -9.88 -1.77
C THR A 58 2.48 -10.85 -2.69
N ILE A 59 3.66 -10.48 -3.20
CA ILE A 59 4.43 -11.30 -4.14
C ILE A 59 5.23 -12.36 -3.38
N TRP A 60 5.95 -11.97 -2.33
CA TRP A 60 6.91 -12.85 -1.67
C TRP A 60 6.31 -13.67 -0.54
N LEU A 61 5.86 -13.02 0.54
CA LEU A 61 5.63 -13.69 1.81
C LEU A 61 4.31 -14.47 1.86
N LYS A 62 3.26 -13.94 1.24
CA LYS A 62 1.92 -14.54 1.18
C LYS A 62 1.91 -15.98 0.66
N ARG A 63 2.87 -16.34 -0.21
CA ARG A 63 2.97 -17.67 -0.80
C ARG A 63 3.97 -18.59 -0.10
N ARG A 64 4.82 -18.05 0.77
CA ARG A 64 5.97 -18.79 1.33
C ARG A 64 5.90 -19.06 2.82
N THR A 65 5.24 -18.22 3.63
CA THR A 65 5.27 -18.39 5.09
C THR A 65 3.94 -18.04 5.75
N PRO A 66 3.60 -18.68 6.88
CA PRO A 66 2.45 -18.29 7.72
C PRO A 66 2.70 -16.97 8.48
N GLN A 67 3.96 -16.53 8.61
CA GLN A 67 4.32 -15.22 9.18
C GLN A 67 3.85 -14.02 8.35
N ASN A 68 3.25 -14.26 7.18
CA ASN A 68 2.66 -13.22 6.33
C ASN A 68 1.61 -12.35 7.04
N ILE A 69 0.96 -12.85 8.09
CA ILE A 69 -0.05 -12.12 8.85
C ILE A 69 0.60 -11.02 9.67
N VAL A 70 1.68 -11.34 10.38
CA VAL A 70 2.39 -10.40 11.26
C VAL A 70 3.13 -9.35 10.43
N ILE A 71 3.90 -9.80 9.44
CA ILE A 71 4.70 -8.91 8.60
C ILE A 71 3.80 -8.12 7.64
N GLY A 72 2.74 -8.74 7.10
CA GLY A 72 1.74 -8.04 6.30
C GLY A 72 0.92 -7.04 7.11
N GLY A 73 0.66 -7.34 8.38
CA GLY A 73 0.00 -6.44 9.32
C GLY A 73 0.82 -5.17 9.61
N ALA A 74 2.15 -5.26 9.61
CA ALA A 74 3.04 -4.10 9.75
C ALA A 74 2.79 -3.06 8.65
N ALA A 75 2.56 -3.47 7.40
CA ALA A 75 2.20 -2.58 6.31
C ALA A 75 0.88 -1.81 6.58
N GLY A 76 -0.07 -2.46 7.26
CA GLY A 76 -1.34 -1.86 7.67
C GLY A 76 -1.23 -0.91 8.86
N ALA A 77 -0.10 -0.88 9.58
CA ALA A 77 0.14 -0.01 10.72
C ALA A 77 0.79 1.34 10.35
N PHE A 78 1.14 1.56 9.08
CA PHE A 78 1.70 2.83 8.61
C PHE A 78 0.72 4.03 8.50
N PRO A 79 -0.62 3.88 8.40
CA PRO A 79 -1.51 5.04 8.25
C PRO A 79 -1.41 6.09 9.37
N PRO A 80 -1.32 5.75 10.67
CA PRO A 80 -1.07 6.73 11.72
C PRO A 80 0.25 7.50 11.54
N ALA A 81 1.33 6.80 11.16
CA ALA A 81 2.63 7.42 10.91
C ALA A 81 2.59 8.36 9.70
N VAL A 82 1.88 7.98 8.63
CA VAL A 82 1.63 8.84 7.47
C VAL A 82 0.80 10.06 7.86
N GLY A 83 -0.22 9.90 8.69
CA GLY A 83 -1.03 11.00 9.21
C GLY A 83 -0.22 11.98 10.05
N TRP A 84 0.66 11.48 10.91
CA TRP A 84 1.58 12.32 11.69
C TRP A 84 2.54 13.09 10.78
N ALA A 85 3.19 12.39 9.84
CA ALA A 85 4.12 13.00 8.89
C ALA A 85 3.42 14.03 7.99
N ALA A 86 2.13 13.84 7.70
CA ALA A 86 1.34 14.78 6.90
C ALA A 86 1.12 16.12 7.61
N VAL A 87 1.08 16.13 8.94
CA VAL A 87 0.90 17.36 9.74
C VAL A 87 2.24 17.96 10.15
N THR A 88 3.21 17.13 10.52
CA THR A 88 4.47 17.59 11.13
C THR A 88 5.63 17.71 10.14
N GLY A 89 5.58 16.99 9.02
CA GLY A 89 6.69 16.90 8.06
C GLY A 89 7.85 16.03 8.50
N ASP A 90 7.76 15.35 9.66
CA ASP A 90 8.80 14.51 10.23
C ASP A 90 8.20 13.18 10.75
N ILE A 91 9.07 12.22 11.05
CA ILE A 91 8.75 10.95 11.70
C ILE A 91 9.39 10.98 13.09
N SER A 92 8.58 11.02 14.14
CA SER A 92 9.04 10.98 15.53
C SER A 92 8.51 9.74 16.25
N ILE A 93 9.01 9.46 17.46
CA ILE A 93 8.48 8.35 18.29
C ILE A 93 6.96 8.46 18.49
N ALA A 94 6.40 9.68 18.52
CA ALA A 94 4.97 9.91 18.63
C ALA A 94 4.16 9.43 17.41
N SER A 95 4.81 9.17 16.27
CA SER A 95 4.13 8.67 15.07
C SER A 95 3.91 7.15 15.09
N VAL A 96 4.47 6.43 16.07
CA VAL A 96 4.46 4.96 16.17
C VAL A 96 3.68 4.46 17.39
N VAL A 97 3.43 5.32 18.38
CA VAL A 97 2.83 4.99 19.69
C VAL A 97 1.48 5.66 19.86
#